data_AF-A0A124I451-F1
#
_entry.id   AF-A0A124I451-F1
#
_cell.length_a   1.000
_cell.length_b   1.000
_cell.length_c   1.000
_cell.angle_alpha   90.00
_cell.angle_beta   90.00
_cell.angle_gamma   90.00
#
_symmetry.space_group_name_H-M   'P 1'
#
loop_
_entity.id
_entity.type
_entity.pdbx_description
1 polymer ?
#
loop_
_entity_poly.entity_id
_entity_poly.type
_entity_poly.pdbx_seq_one_letter_code
_entity_poly.pdbx_strand_id
1 'polypeptide(L)'
;MTGLWGDGGPYQAWVGFLRRWAALEPADPAGLPALREEQYDSDTWVRLTEHLTSALNTRLVTWAEHLVRALNGTRDEFSWGRELAQARTGLHTVRALAAHPGLPESLRGRLAELVDDQITQVQAQLERNLEDEIRRGTDPRLVERRRRTLRDNDLTATFTVRPAPDAWAYDPAAPPRRRIVPE
;
A
#
# COMPACT_ATOMS: atom_id res chain seq x y z
N MET A 1 -18.89 11.42 -35.93
CA MET A 1 -19.25 11.03 -34.55
C MET A 1 -18.76 9.61 -34.35
N THR A 2 -17.51 9.45 -33.92
CA THR A 2 -16.79 8.18 -33.99
C THR A 2 -15.99 8.02 -32.70
N GLY A 3 -16.22 6.97 -31.91
CA GLY A 3 -15.31 6.61 -30.81
C GLY A 3 -15.91 6.06 -29.50
N LEU A 4 -17.04 5.34 -29.50
CA LEU A 4 -17.58 4.72 -28.27
C LEU A 4 -17.24 3.23 -28.10
N TRP A 5 -16.39 2.66 -28.95
CA TRP A 5 -16.08 1.23 -28.99
C TRP A 5 -14.58 1.03 -29.22
N GLY A 6 -13.79 0.94 -28.14
CA GLY A 6 -12.35 0.74 -28.25
C GLY A 6 -11.70 0.22 -26.97
N ASP A 7 -12.13 0.69 -25.80
CA ASP A 7 -11.74 0.14 -24.51
C ASP A 7 -13.00 -0.23 -23.74
N GLY A 8 -13.00 -1.42 -23.12
CA GLY A 8 -14.10 -1.84 -22.24
C GLY A 8 -14.44 -0.71 -21.26
N GLY A 9 -15.72 -0.43 -21.05
CA GLY A 9 -16.21 0.73 -20.31
C GLY A 9 -15.67 0.87 -18.88
N PRO A 10 -16.13 1.88 -18.10
CA PRO A 10 -15.53 2.24 -16.82
C PRO A 10 -15.23 1.07 -15.87
N TYR A 11 -16.13 0.08 -15.78
CA TYR A 11 -15.91 -1.17 -15.06
C TYR A 11 -14.65 -1.93 -15.51
N GLN A 12 -14.47 -2.16 -16.82
CA GLN A 12 -13.31 -2.91 -17.34
C GLN A 12 -12.00 -2.14 -17.16
N ALA A 13 -12.02 -0.82 -17.29
CA ALA A 13 -10.86 0.03 -17.00
C ALA A 13 -10.42 -0.14 -15.53
N TRP A 14 -11.38 -0.11 -14.59
CA TRP A 14 -11.12 -0.35 -13.17
C TRP A 14 -10.61 -1.77 -12.90
N VAL A 15 -11.30 -2.81 -13.39
CA VAL A 15 -10.88 -4.20 -13.15
C VAL A 15 -9.50 -4.48 -13.75
N GLY A 16 -9.23 -3.99 -14.97
CA GLY A 16 -7.94 -4.12 -15.62
C GLY A 16 -6.82 -3.42 -14.85
N PHE A 17 -7.08 -2.21 -14.36
CA PHE A 17 -6.15 -1.51 -13.47
C PHE A 17 -5.92 -2.29 -12.17
N LEU A 18 -6.99 -2.71 -11.48
CA LEU A 18 -6.89 -3.39 -10.18
C LEU A 18 -6.09 -4.69 -10.28
N ARG A 19 -6.25 -5.43 -11.37
CA ARG A 19 -5.49 -6.66 -11.61
C ARG A 19 -3.99 -6.39 -11.74
N ARG A 20 -3.60 -5.45 -12.61
CA ARG A 20 -2.19 -5.07 -12.82
C ARG A 20 -1.60 -4.47 -11.56
N TRP A 21 -2.34 -3.56 -10.95
CA TRP A 21 -1.97 -2.93 -9.70
C TRP A 21 -1.74 -3.99 -8.63
N ALA A 22 -2.69 -4.91 -8.37
CA ALA A 22 -2.52 -5.98 -7.40
C ALA A 22 -1.29 -6.87 -7.66
N ALA A 23 -0.94 -7.10 -8.92
CA ALA A 23 0.21 -7.89 -9.35
C ALA A 23 1.57 -7.16 -9.23
N LEU A 24 1.64 -5.97 -8.62
CA LEU A 24 2.84 -5.13 -8.60
C LEU A 24 3.33 -4.72 -10.00
N GLU A 25 2.43 -4.67 -10.99
CA GLU A 25 2.77 -4.14 -12.30
C GLU A 25 2.59 -2.62 -12.34
N PRO A 26 3.37 -1.90 -13.16
CA PRO A 26 3.17 -0.47 -13.39
C PRO A 26 1.74 -0.18 -13.87
N ALA A 27 1.00 0.60 -13.07
CA ALA A 27 -0.37 0.99 -13.36
C ALA A 27 -0.61 2.43 -12.91
N ASP A 28 -1.06 3.29 -13.82
CA ASP A 28 -1.35 4.69 -13.52
C ASP A 28 -2.82 4.86 -13.09
N PRO A 29 -3.10 5.31 -11.84
CA PRO A 29 -4.45 5.58 -11.40
C PRO A 29 -5.05 6.86 -12.00
N ALA A 30 -4.23 7.79 -12.54
CA ALA A 30 -4.72 9.08 -13.02
C ALA A 30 -5.68 8.97 -14.22
N GLY A 31 -5.60 7.87 -14.98
CA GLY A 31 -6.48 7.58 -16.12
C GLY A 31 -7.80 6.91 -15.74
N LEU A 32 -8.06 6.64 -14.45
CA LEU A 32 -9.25 5.89 -14.04
C LEU A 32 -10.53 6.75 -14.15
N PRO A 33 -11.59 6.25 -14.80
CA PRO A 33 -12.85 6.97 -14.92
C PRO A 33 -13.57 7.03 -13.58
N ALA A 34 -14.37 8.08 -13.38
CA ALA A 34 -15.24 8.17 -12.20
C ALA A 34 -16.34 7.10 -12.27
N LEU A 35 -16.52 6.38 -11.16
CA LEU A 35 -17.58 5.42 -10.95
C LEU A 35 -18.79 6.10 -10.33
N ARG A 36 -19.96 5.75 -10.82
CA ARG A 36 -21.26 6.14 -10.25
C ARG A 36 -22.06 4.88 -10.00
N GLU A 37 -22.46 4.67 -8.75
CA GLU A 37 -23.18 3.46 -8.33
C GLU A 37 -24.47 3.28 -9.14
N GLU A 38 -25.14 4.38 -9.49
CA GLU A 38 -26.40 4.40 -10.23
C GLU A 38 -26.28 3.91 -11.68
N GLN A 39 -25.05 3.78 -12.20
CA GLN A 39 -24.79 3.31 -13.57
C GLN A 39 -24.68 1.79 -13.67
N TYR A 40 -24.70 1.08 -12.54
CA TYR A 40 -24.53 -0.36 -12.47
C TYR A 40 -25.77 -1.01 -11.87
N ASP A 41 -26.06 -2.23 -12.32
CA ASP A 41 -26.94 -3.11 -11.56
C ASP A 41 -26.25 -3.56 -10.26
N SER A 42 -27.06 -4.02 -9.31
CA SER A 42 -26.61 -4.43 -7.98
C SER A 42 -25.49 -5.48 -8.03
N ASP A 43 -25.59 -6.46 -8.93
CA ASP A 43 -24.64 -7.57 -9.02
C ASP A 43 -23.30 -7.09 -9.58
N THR A 44 -23.32 -6.23 -10.60
CA THR A 44 -22.11 -5.63 -11.18
C THR A 44 -21.41 -4.73 -10.16
N TRP A 45 -22.16 -3.97 -9.37
CA TRP A 45 -21.61 -3.13 -8.30
C TRP A 45 -20.95 -3.95 -7.17
N VAL A 46 -21.59 -5.04 -6.76
CA VAL A 46 -21.02 -5.97 -5.77
C VAL A 46 -19.71 -6.57 -6.29
N ARG A 47 -19.68 -7.07 -7.53
CA ARG A 47 -18.46 -7.63 -8.13
C ARG A 47 -17.33 -6.61 -8.23
N LEU A 48 -17.63 -5.36 -8.58
CA LEU A 48 -16.63 -4.30 -8.62
C LEU A 48 -16.04 -4.03 -7.22
N THR A 49 -16.90 -4.02 -6.20
CA THR A 49 -16.48 -3.87 -4.80
C THR A 49 -15.61 -5.05 -4.35
N GLU A 50 -15.94 -6.28 -4.76
CA GLU A 50 -15.12 -7.47 -4.51
C GLU A 50 -13.75 -7.36 -5.19
N HIS A 51 -13.68 -6.89 -6.44
CA HIS A 51 -12.40 -6.65 -7.11
C HIS A 51 -11.55 -5.60 -6.39
N LEU A 52 -12.16 -4.50 -5.92
CA LEU A 52 -11.47 -3.45 -5.17
C LEU A 52 -10.89 -3.96 -3.87
N THR A 53 -11.73 -4.59 -3.05
CA THR A 53 -11.34 -5.14 -1.74
C THR A 53 -10.31 -6.26 -1.88
N SER A 54 -10.47 -7.14 -2.87
CA SER A 54 -9.50 -8.19 -3.18
C SER A 54 -8.14 -7.61 -3.57
N ALA A 55 -8.11 -6.65 -4.50
CA ALA A 55 -6.86 -6.03 -4.94
C ALA A 55 -6.13 -5.29 -3.81
N LEU A 56 -6.87 -4.53 -2.98
CA LEU A 56 -6.33 -3.87 -1.79
C LEU A 56 -5.75 -4.88 -0.80
N ASN A 57 -6.49 -5.94 -0.50
CA ASN A 57 -6.03 -6.99 0.41
C ASN A 57 -4.77 -7.68 -0.13
N THR A 58 -4.73 -8.05 -1.41
CA THR A 58 -3.54 -8.62 -2.04
C THR A 58 -2.34 -7.69 -1.88
N ARG A 59 -2.49 -6.39 -2.16
CA ARG A 59 -1.40 -5.42 -2.00
C ARG A 59 -0.94 -5.28 -0.56
N LEU A 60 -1.86 -5.22 0.40
CA LEU A 60 -1.53 -5.13 1.82
C LEU A 60 -0.80 -6.37 2.31
N VAL A 61 -1.26 -7.57 1.95
CA VAL A 61 -0.59 -8.83 2.30
C VAL A 61 0.82 -8.88 1.71
N THR A 62 0.96 -8.62 0.41
CA THR A 62 2.27 -8.62 -0.24
C THR A 62 3.20 -7.57 0.36
N TRP A 63 2.70 -6.37 0.65
CA TRP A 63 3.44 -5.33 1.35
C TRP A 63 3.92 -5.80 2.74
N ALA A 64 3.04 -6.39 3.54
CA ALA A 64 3.38 -6.88 4.88
C ALA A 64 4.43 -8.01 4.82
N GLU A 65 4.31 -8.93 3.86
CA GLU A 65 5.31 -9.98 3.64
C GLU A 65 6.68 -9.41 3.23
N HIS A 66 6.71 -8.38 2.39
CA HIS A 66 7.96 -7.70 2.04
C HIS A 66 8.58 -7.00 3.24
N LEU A 67 7.77 -6.29 4.03
CA LEU A 67 8.23 -5.64 5.26
C LEU A 67 8.85 -6.65 6.22
N VAL A 68 8.12 -7.72 6.56
CA VAL A 68 8.61 -8.75 7.50
C VAL A 68 9.92 -9.37 6.99
N ARG A 69 10.01 -9.69 5.69
CA ARG A 69 11.25 -10.21 5.09
C ARG A 69 12.41 -9.20 5.19
N ALA A 70 12.17 -7.93 4.90
CA ALA A 70 13.17 -6.87 4.97
C ALA A 70 13.68 -6.65 6.40
N LEU A 71 12.77 -6.60 7.38
CA LEU A 71 13.12 -6.45 8.79
C LEU A 71 13.94 -7.65 9.30
N ASN A 72 13.57 -8.88 8.94
CA ASN A 72 14.29 -10.09 9.34
C ASN A 72 15.65 -10.24 8.66
N GLY A 73 15.82 -9.72 7.44
CA GLY A 73 17.10 -9.73 6.72
C GLY A 73 18.11 -8.71 7.25
N THR A 74 17.68 -7.80 8.11
CA THR A 74 18.47 -6.65 8.54
C THR A 74 19.15 -6.90 9.89
N ARG A 75 20.45 -6.59 9.97
CA ARG A 75 21.27 -6.82 11.18
C ARG A 75 21.47 -5.58 12.05
N ASP A 76 21.35 -4.39 11.46
CA ASP A 76 21.60 -3.11 12.12
C ASP A 76 20.35 -2.23 12.22
N GLU A 77 20.35 -1.33 13.20
CA GLU A 77 19.21 -0.47 13.54
C GLU A 77 18.90 0.57 12.45
N PHE A 78 19.95 1.12 11.82
CA PHE A 78 19.77 2.13 10.78
C PHE A 78 19.04 1.58 9.56
N SER A 79 19.45 0.41 9.08
CA SER A 79 18.79 -0.27 8.00
C SER A 79 17.36 -0.66 8.41
N TRP A 80 17.13 -1.06 9.66
CA TRP A 80 15.80 -1.43 10.16
C TRP A 80 14.83 -0.23 10.10
N GLY A 81 15.29 0.94 10.54
CA GLY A 81 14.55 2.20 10.40
C GLY A 81 14.30 2.61 8.95
N ARG A 82 15.30 2.42 8.07
CA ARG A 82 15.14 2.67 6.63
C ARG A 82 14.07 1.78 6.00
N GLU A 83 14.05 0.48 6.32
CA GLU A 83 13.03 -0.44 5.79
C GLU A 83 11.61 -0.05 6.28
N LEU A 84 11.46 0.42 7.52
CA LEU A 84 10.19 0.95 8.02
C LEU A 84 9.76 2.22 7.28
N ALA A 85 10.67 3.17 7.07
CA ALA A 85 10.39 4.39 6.32
C ALA A 85 10.00 4.08 4.86
N GLN A 86 10.68 3.11 4.23
CA GLN A 86 10.33 2.63 2.89
C GLN A 86 8.95 1.96 2.87
N ALA A 87 8.64 1.14 3.89
CA ALA A 87 7.34 0.51 3.99
C ALA A 87 6.19 1.51 4.16
N ARG A 88 6.41 2.61 4.89
CA ARG A 88 5.43 3.72 4.98
C ARG A 88 5.13 4.34 3.61
N THR A 89 6.13 4.46 2.75
CA THR A 89 5.94 4.93 1.36
C THR A 89 5.02 4.00 0.58
N GLY A 90 5.18 2.68 0.74
CA GLY A 90 4.27 1.69 0.16
C GLY A 90 2.82 1.86 0.62
N LEU A 91 2.59 2.10 1.91
CA LEU A 91 1.24 2.32 2.45
C LEU A 91 0.56 3.57 1.88
N HIS A 92 1.31 4.64 1.61
CA HIS A 92 0.74 5.82 0.96
C HIS A 92 0.11 5.50 -0.40
N THR A 93 0.69 4.59 -1.19
CA THR A 93 0.11 4.18 -2.48
C THR A 93 -1.19 3.40 -2.32
N VAL A 94 -1.29 2.54 -1.29
CA VAL A 94 -2.50 1.78 -0.98
C VAL A 94 -3.61 2.71 -0.50
N ARG A 95 -3.29 3.63 0.42
CA ARG A 95 -4.24 4.64 0.92
C ARG A 95 -4.71 5.58 -0.19
N ALA A 96 -3.83 5.95 -1.12
CA ALA A 96 -4.20 6.80 -2.26
C ALA A 96 -5.24 6.12 -3.17
N LEU A 97 -5.14 4.80 -3.38
CA LEU A 97 -6.16 4.06 -4.13
C LEU A 97 -7.49 4.01 -3.37
N ALA A 98 -7.47 3.74 -2.07
CA ALA A 98 -8.68 3.70 -1.25
C ALA A 98 -9.40 5.07 -1.22
N ALA A 99 -8.65 6.17 -1.27
CA ALA A 99 -9.18 7.53 -1.32
C ALA A 99 -9.40 8.08 -2.74
N HIS A 100 -9.28 7.25 -3.78
CA HIS A 100 -9.25 7.70 -5.17
C HIS A 100 -10.53 8.47 -5.57
N PRO A 101 -10.44 9.68 -6.15
CA PRO A 101 -11.60 10.53 -6.44
C PRO A 101 -12.58 9.94 -7.46
N GLY A 102 -12.14 8.94 -8.23
CA GLY A 102 -13.01 8.17 -9.11
C GLY A 102 -13.93 7.17 -8.38
N LEU A 103 -13.81 7.01 -7.06
CA LEU A 103 -14.69 6.16 -6.25
C LEU A 103 -15.81 7.00 -5.61
N PRO A 104 -17.03 6.45 -5.43
CA PRO A 104 -18.07 7.10 -4.64
C PRO A 104 -17.64 7.32 -3.20
N GLU A 105 -18.16 8.37 -2.57
CA GLU A 105 -17.79 8.78 -1.20
C GLU A 105 -17.98 7.66 -0.17
N SER A 106 -19.12 6.97 -0.24
CA SER A 106 -19.43 5.84 0.64
C SER A 106 -18.38 4.73 0.55
N LEU A 107 -17.92 4.43 -0.66
CA LEU A 107 -16.93 3.40 -0.91
C LEU A 107 -15.53 3.86 -0.48
N ARG A 108 -15.17 5.14 -0.71
CA ARG A 108 -13.91 5.70 -0.23
C ARG A 108 -13.77 5.59 1.28
N GLY A 109 -14.81 5.97 2.03
CA GLY A 109 -14.81 5.88 3.49
C GLY A 109 -14.56 4.45 3.96
N ARG A 110 -15.34 3.50 3.43
CA ARG A 110 -15.22 2.08 3.80
C ARG A 110 -13.86 1.47 3.44
N LEU A 111 -13.31 1.80 2.28
CA LEU A 111 -12.00 1.30 1.85
C LEU A 111 -10.87 1.92 2.67
N ALA A 112 -10.97 3.21 3.01
CA ALA A 112 -9.99 3.88 3.85
C ALA A 112 -9.97 3.27 5.27
N GLU A 113 -11.14 3.05 5.86
CA GLU A 113 -11.28 2.36 7.16
C GLU A 113 -10.64 0.97 7.13
N LEU A 114 -10.91 0.16 6.10
CA LEU A 114 -10.32 -1.18 5.95
C LEU A 114 -8.79 -1.12 5.90
N VAL A 115 -8.23 -0.19 5.12
CA VAL A 115 -6.78 -0.03 5.00
C VAL A 115 -6.18 0.44 6.33
N ASP A 116 -6.81 1.41 7.00
CA ASP A 116 -6.32 1.97 8.26
C ASP A 116 -6.38 0.94 9.41
N ASP A 117 -7.43 0.11 9.45
CA ASP A 117 -7.53 -1.04 10.37
C ASP A 117 -6.39 -2.05 10.13
N GLN A 118 -6.12 -2.39 8.87
CA GLN A 118 -5.05 -3.34 8.53
C GLN A 118 -3.67 -2.80 8.90
N ILE A 119 -3.42 -1.51 8.67
CA ILE A 119 -2.16 -0.83 9.07
C ILE A 119 -1.99 -0.90 10.59
N THR A 120 -3.06 -0.61 11.34
CA THR A 120 -3.08 -0.67 12.80
C THR A 120 -2.79 -2.09 13.31
N GLN A 121 -3.37 -3.11 12.68
CA GLN A 121 -3.11 -4.51 13.03
C GLN A 121 -1.65 -4.92 12.79
N VAL A 122 -1.04 -4.48 11.68
CA VAL A 122 0.37 -4.77 11.36
C VAL A 122 1.30 -4.06 12.34
N GLN A 123 1.05 -2.78 12.64
CA GLN A 123 1.79 -2.04 13.67
C GLN A 123 1.78 -2.79 15.01
N ALA A 124 0.58 -3.18 15.47
CA ALA A 124 0.43 -3.92 16.72
C ALA A 124 1.12 -5.29 16.68
N GLN A 125 1.15 -5.96 15.52
CA GLN A 125 1.86 -7.24 15.38
C GLN A 125 3.38 -7.07 15.46
N LEU A 126 3.94 -6.00 14.88
CA LEU A 126 5.37 -5.70 15.00
C LEU A 126 5.76 -5.43 16.46
N GLU A 127 4.94 -4.67 17.18
CA GLU A 127 5.15 -4.39 18.60
C GLU A 127 5.10 -5.67 19.45
N ARG A 128 4.11 -6.55 19.22
CA ARG A 128 4.02 -7.85 19.87
C ARG A 128 5.21 -8.76 19.56
N ASN A 129 5.69 -8.76 18.31
CA ASN A 129 6.87 -9.55 17.93
C ASN A 129 8.13 -9.10 18.69
N LEU A 130 8.31 -7.80 18.91
CA LEU A 130 9.41 -7.29 19.74
C LEU A 130 9.26 -7.73 21.20
N GLU A 131 8.06 -7.75 21.75
CA GLU A 131 7.81 -8.29 23.11
C GLU A 131 8.10 -9.79 23.21
N ASP A 132 7.75 -10.57 22.17
CA ASP A 132 8.09 -11.98 22.06
C ASP A 132 9.62 -12.20 22.04
N GLU A 133 10.39 -11.33 21.36
CA GLU A 133 11.86 -11.42 21.31
C GLU A 133 12.49 -11.30 22.71
N ILE A 134 11.96 -10.42 23.57
CA ILE A 134 12.41 -10.29 24.97
C ILE A 134 12.14 -11.59 25.72
N ARG A 135 10.93 -12.15 25.57
CA ARG A 135 10.55 -13.42 26.21
C ARG A 135 11.40 -14.60 25.75
N ARG A 136 11.92 -14.57 24.52
CA ARG A 136 12.83 -15.58 23.96
C ARG A 136 14.30 -15.40 24.35
N GLY A 137 14.63 -14.38 25.16
CA GLY A 137 15.97 -14.16 25.68
C GLY A 137 16.87 -13.28 24.80
N THR A 138 16.31 -12.52 23.87
CA THR A 138 17.05 -11.49 23.12
C THR A 138 17.51 -10.39 24.05
N ASP A 139 18.66 -9.76 23.79
CA ASP A 139 19.18 -8.63 24.59
C ASP A 139 18.11 -7.52 24.72
N PRO A 140 17.64 -7.21 25.96
CA PRO A 140 16.64 -6.18 26.18
C PRO A 140 17.03 -4.80 25.65
N ARG A 141 18.33 -4.46 25.64
CA ARG A 141 18.81 -3.17 25.10
C ARG A 141 18.69 -3.10 23.58
N LEU A 142 18.83 -4.23 22.90
CA LEU A 142 18.60 -4.30 21.46
C LEU A 142 17.12 -4.16 21.14
N VAL A 143 16.25 -4.85 21.88
CA VAL A 143 14.80 -4.76 21.65
C VAL A 143 14.27 -3.35 21.94
N GLU A 144 14.71 -2.70 23.01
CA GLU A 144 14.25 -1.35 23.32
C GLU A 144 14.70 -0.32 22.26
N ARG A 145 15.89 -0.51 21.66
CA ARG A 145 16.35 0.28 20.51
C ARG A 145 15.46 0.08 19.28
N ARG A 146 15.14 -1.18 18.94
CA ARG A 146 14.18 -1.49 17.87
C ARG A 146 12.79 -0.91 18.14
N ARG A 147 12.31 -0.98 19.38
CA ARG A 147 11.04 -0.38 19.79
C ARG A 147 11.04 1.13 19.61
N ARG A 148 12.12 1.82 19.98
CA ARG A 148 12.27 3.26 19.72
C ARG A 148 12.23 3.55 18.23
N THR A 149 13.01 2.80 17.45
CA THR A 149 13.04 2.95 15.98
C THR A 149 11.65 2.71 15.36
N LEU A 150 10.88 1.75 15.86
CA LEU A 150 9.51 1.48 15.41
C LEU A 150 8.57 2.64 15.74
N ARG A 151 8.67 3.23 16.93
CA ARG A 151 7.88 4.41 17.33
C ARG A 151 8.24 5.64 16.50
N ASP A 152 9.53 5.84 16.22
CA ASP A 152 9.99 6.95 15.37
C ASP A 152 9.55 6.78 13.91
N ASN A 153 9.27 5.53 13.49
CA ASN A 153 8.83 5.17 12.15
C ASN A 153 7.43 4.52 12.14
N ASP A 154 6.52 5.00 12.99
CA ASP A 154 5.18 4.44 13.13
C ASP A 154 4.46 4.35 11.78
N LEU A 155 3.92 3.18 11.46
CA LEU A 155 3.16 2.94 10.24
C LEU A 155 1.85 3.74 10.22
N THR A 156 1.25 3.97 11.39
CA THR A 156 0.01 4.74 11.55
C THR A 156 0.23 6.23 11.33
N ALA A 157 1.47 6.74 11.36
CA ALA A 157 1.78 8.11 10.98
C ALA A 157 1.45 8.41 9.51
N THR A 158 1.22 7.38 8.68
CA THR A 158 0.70 7.55 7.33
C THR A 158 -0.72 8.15 7.30
N PHE A 159 -1.47 8.10 8.41
CA PHE A 159 -2.82 8.62 8.54
C PHE A 159 -2.91 10.14 8.39
N THR A 160 -1.91 10.86 8.89
CA THR A 160 -1.93 12.32 9.03
C THR A 160 -1.15 13.03 7.92
N VAL A 161 -0.30 12.32 7.18
CA VAL A 161 0.62 12.91 6.19
C VAL A 161 0.11 12.68 4.77
N ARG A 162 -0.28 13.76 4.09
CA ARG A 162 -0.40 13.76 2.62
C ARG A 162 1.01 13.59 2.05
N PRO A 163 1.30 12.56 1.22
CA PRO A 163 2.65 12.35 0.71
C PRO A 163 3.08 13.58 -0.09
N ALA A 164 4.21 14.19 0.30
CA ALA A 164 4.90 15.08 -0.61
C ALA A 164 5.41 14.23 -1.80
N PRO A 165 5.37 14.73 -3.04
CA PRO A 165 5.99 14.03 -4.16
C PRO A 165 7.49 14.00 -3.92
N ASP A 166 7.97 12.92 -3.30
CA ASP A 166 9.38 12.74 -3.03
C ASP A 166 10.06 12.27 -4.32
N ALA A 167 10.97 13.10 -4.85
CA ALA A 167 11.76 12.79 -6.03
C ALA A 167 12.66 11.56 -5.84
N TRP A 168 12.80 11.09 -4.60
CA TRP A 168 13.60 9.94 -4.18
C TRP A 168 12.78 8.70 -3.81
N ALA A 169 11.44 8.74 -3.93
CA ALA A 169 10.60 7.57 -3.71
C ALA A 169 10.92 6.48 -4.75
N TYR A 170 11.63 5.45 -4.30
CA TYR A 170 11.87 4.24 -5.07
C TYR A 170 10.63 3.36 -5.00
N ASP A 171 10.00 3.11 -6.15
CA ASP A 171 8.96 2.09 -6.30
C ASP A 171 9.64 0.72 -6.49
N PRO A 172 9.46 -0.24 -5.56
CA PRO A 172 10.04 -1.58 -5.70
C PRO A 172 9.46 -2.38 -6.88
N ALA A 173 8.39 -1.91 -7.51
CA ALA A 173 7.84 -2.43 -8.77
C ALA A 173 8.38 -1.71 -10.03
N ALA A 174 9.16 -0.64 -9.88
CA ALA A 174 9.69 0.09 -11.03
C ALA A 174 10.90 -0.64 -11.65
N PRO A 175 10.98 -0.71 -12.99
CA PRO A 175 12.15 -1.27 -13.67
C PRO A 175 13.42 -0.45 -13.32
N PRO A 176 14.60 -1.09 -13.21
CA PRO A 176 15.82 -0.42 -12.78
C PRO A 176 16.18 0.74 -13.72
N ARG A 177 16.30 1.95 -13.15
CA ARG A 177 16.67 3.15 -13.91
C ARG A 177 18.09 2.98 -14.47
N ARG A 178 18.20 2.95 -15.80
CA ARG A 178 19.47 2.85 -16.54
C ARG A 178 20.33 4.08 -16.22
N ARG A 179 21.40 3.90 -15.44
CA ARG A 179 22.42 4.93 -15.19
C ARG A 179 23.12 5.29 -16.50
N ILE A 180 22.95 6.53 -16.95
CA ILE A 180 23.82 7.11 -17.97
C ILE A 180 25.04 7.64 -17.22
N VAL A 181 26.20 7.02 -17.46
CA VAL A 181 27.50 7.53 -17.00
C VAL A 181 27.97 8.49 -18.10
N PRO A 182 28.24 9.78 -17.81
CA PRO A 182 28.88 10.65 -18.78
C PRO A 182 30.37 10.29 -18.88
N GLU A 183 30.87 10.20 -20.12
CA GLU A 183 32.30 10.08 -20.46
C GLU A 183 33.08 11.34 -20.09
#